data_AF-H8YYC2-F1
#
_entry.id   AF-H8YYC2-F1
#
_cell.length_a   1.000
_cell.length_b   1.000
_cell.length_c   1.000
_cell.angle_alpha   90.00
_cell.angle_beta   90.00
_cell.angle_gamma   90.00
#
_symmetry.space_group_name_H-M   'P 1'
#
loop_
_entity.id
_entity.type
_entity.pdbx_description
1 polymer ?
#
loop_
_entity_poly.entity_id
_entity_poly.type
_entity_poly.pdbx_seq_one_letter_code
_entity_poly.pdbx_strand_id
1 'polypeptide(L)'
;MKKALKFFGGAALFAASIPAFAAFVLNTNGSATQNFGSVNNGALTVSGGSGDSAIGSHSYSGGWVGADVSWTGAGTTAFTVEFLGENAGWNNEFEFAIGNSIFTNNSTDTGTTVTTSLNSGEFGFKFLANGGSQVTVTNFTNLSNFDRRPAPIFFSATEDNGSLLVLWLDDSGAGPDTDFNDMGVRITASAVPIPAALPLFMSALAGLGFAGYRRRKA
;
A
#
# COMPACT_ATOMS: atom_id res chain seq x y z
N MET A 1 -49.18 -17.64 51.55
CA MET A 1 -49.14 -17.22 50.13
C MET A 1 -47.70 -16.90 49.75
N LYS A 2 -47.05 -17.75 48.95
CA LYS A 2 -45.65 -17.58 48.50
C LYS A 2 -45.64 -16.73 47.23
N LYS A 3 -45.04 -15.54 47.25
CA LYS A 3 -44.87 -14.68 46.07
C LYS A 3 -43.66 -15.16 45.25
N ALA A 4 -43.90 -15.57 44.00
CA ALA A 4 -42.86 -15.97 43.06
C ALA A 4 -42.17 -14.72 42.46
N LEU A 5 -40.87 -14.61 42.67
CA LEU A 5 -40.03 -13.54 42.12
C LEU A 5 -39.62 -13.94 40.68
N LYS A 6 -40.17 -13.25 39.68
CA LYS A 6 -39.82 -13.47 38.26
C LYS A 6 -38.50 -12.76 37.94
N PHE A 7 -37.43 -13.53 37.74
CA PHE A 7 -36.17 -13.04 37.21
C PHE A 7 -36.30 -12.82 35.69
N PHE A 8 -36.28 -11.58 35.23
CA PHE A 8 -36.07 -11.24 33.82
C PHE A 8 -34.56 -11.33 33.52
N GLY A 9 -34.13 -12.42 32.90
CA GLY A 9 -32.79 -12.55 32.35
C GLY A 9 -32.66 -11.71 31.09
N GLY A 10 -32.07 -10.52 31.20
CA GLY A 10 -31.67 -9.73 30.04
C GLY A 10 -30.44 -10.35 29.40
N ALA A 11 -30.60 -10.95 28.22
CA ALA A 11 -29.48 -11.40 27.41
C ALA A 11 -28.70 -10.16 26.92
N ALA A 12 -27.47 -9.99 27.38
CA ALA A 12 -26.56 -8.98 26.84
C ALA A 12 -26.07 -9.46 25.47
N LEU A 13 -26.51 -8.79 24.41
CA LEU A 13 -26.00 -9.00 23.06
C LEU A 13 -24.61 -8.38 22.97
N PHE A 14 -23.57 -9.20 22.93
CA PHE A 14 -22.20 -8.73 22.67
C PHE A 14 -22.01 -8.59 21.17
N ALA A 15 -21.99 -7.35 20.67
CA ALA A 15 -21.53 -7.08 19.31
C ALA A 15 -20.00 -7.22 19.28
N ALA A 16 -19.50 -8.27 18.63
CA ALA A 16 -18.08 -8.38 18.33
C ALA A 16 -17.73 -7.33 17.26
N SER A 17 -16.79 -6.43 17.54
CA SER A 17 -16.25 -5.54 16.51
C SER A 17 -15.35 -6.34 15.58
N ILE A 18 -15.71 -6.43 14.31
CA ILE A 18 -14.82 -6.96 13.28
C ILE A 18 -13.72 -5.91 13.06
N PRO A 19 -12.42 -6.27 13.11
CA PRO A 19 -11.37 -5.31 12.78
C PRO A 19 -11.58 -4.82 11.35
N ALA A 20 -11.50 -3.51 11.15
CA ALA A 20 -11.49 -2.95 9.80
C ALA A 20 -10.18 -3.37 9.13
N PHE A 21 -10.26 -4.17 8.07
CA PHE A 21 -9.12 -4.50 7.24
C PHE A 21 -8.82 -3.29 6.35
N ALA A 22 -7.54 -2.94 6.25
CA ALA A 22 -7.06 -1.89 5.39
C ALA A 22 -6.25 -2.51 4.25
N ALA A 23 -6.46 -2.00 3.04
CA ALA A 23 -5.81 -2.52 1.85
C ALA A 23 -5.55 -1.42 0.82
N PHE A 24 -4.49 -1.62 0.03
CA PHE A 24 -4.25 -0.95 -1.22
C PHE A 24 -5.30 -1.39 -2.24
N VAL A 25 -5.83 -0.41 -2.95
CA VAL A 25 -6.80 -0.61 -4.03
C VAL A 25 -6.21 0.04 -5.27
N LEU A 26 -6.01 -0.78 -6.30
CA LEU A 26 -5.64 -0.33 -7.63
C LEU A 26 -6.92 0.07 -8.37
N ASN A 27 -7.04 1.35 -8.71
CA ASN A 27 -8.13 1.88 -9.51
C ASN A 27 -7.62 2.26 -10.89
N THR A 28 -8.31 1.81 -11.92
CA THR A 28 -7.85 1.92 -13.28
C THR A 28 -8.71 2.81 -14.15
N ASN A 29 -9.63 3.55 -13.51
CA ASN A 29 -10.35 4.73 -14.03
C ASN A 29 -10.72 4.64 -15.51
N GLY A 30 -11.20 3.48 -15.97
CA GLY A 30 -11.63 3.23 -17.35
C GLY A 30 -10.52 3.29 -18.43
N SER A 31 -9.26 3.48 -18.06
CA SER A 31 -8.10 3.53 -18.97
C SER A 31 -7.29 2.23 -18.99
N ALA A 32 -7.65 1.24 -18.16
CA ALA A 32 -7.14 -0.11 -18.28
C ALA A 32 -8.07 -0.98 -19.12
N THR A 33 -7.92 -0.89 -20.43
CA THR A 33 -8.23 -2.02 -21.30
C THR A 33 -7.22 -2.08 -22.42
N GLN A 34 -5.92 -2.01 -22.08
CA GLN A 34 -4.95 -2.75 -22.86
C GLN A 34 -4.91 -4.13 -22.23
N ASN A 35 -5.72 -5.00 -22.82
CA ASN A 35 -5.57 -6.43 -22.73
C ASN A 35 -4.12 -6.70 -23.19
N PHE A 36 -3.17 -6.80 -22.25
CA PHE A 36 -1.90 -7.47 -22.53
C PHE A 36 -2.33 -8.81 -23.11
N GLY A 37 -2.24 -8.96 -24.44
CA GLY A 37 -3.05 -9.92 -25.19
C GLY A 37 -3.02 -11.28 -24.52
N SER A 38 -4.11 -11.65 -23.83
CA SER A 38 -4.19 -12.88 -23.04
C SER A 38 -2.93 -13.23 -22.25
N VAL A 39 -2.56 -12.43 -21.25
CA VAL A 39 -1.94 -13.00 -20.05
C VAL A 39 -3.07 -13.32 -19.08
N ASN A 40 -3.68 -14.49 -19.26
CA ASN A 40 -4.40 -15.15 -18.17
C ASN A 40 -3.45 -15.17 -16.98
N ASN A 41 -3.73 -14.43 -15.90
CA ASN A 41 -3.02 -14.65 -14.64
C ASN A 41 -1.48 -14.57 -14.80
N GLY A 42 -1.01 -13.65 -15.65
CA GLY A 42 0.36 -13.66 -16.14
C GLY A 42 1.25 -12.69 -15.38
N ALA A 43 2.20 -13.26 -14.66
CA ALA A 43 3.32 -12.55 -14.07
C ALA A 43 3.95 -11.55 -15.05
N LEU A 44 3.98 -10.26 -14.68
CA LEU A 44 5.07 -9.41 -15.16
C LEU A 44 6.34 -10.01 -14.59
N THR A 45 7.19 -10.56 -15.46
CA THR A 45 8.54 -10.96 -15.07
C THR A 45 9.38 -9.71 -15.15
N VAL A 46 9.57 -9.06 -14.00
CA VAL A 46 10.64 -8.06 -13.87
C VAL A 46 11.93 -8.88 -13.81
N SER A 47 12.60 -9.03 -14.95
CA SER A 47 13.92 -9.65 -15.00
C SER A 47 14.96 -8.55 -15.04
N GLY A 48 15.87 -8.52 -14.06
CA GLY A 48 17.15 -7.85 -14.25
C GLY A 48 17.80 -8.43 -15.52
N GLY A 49 18.31 -7.56 -16.39
CA GLY A 49 19.03 -7.99 -17.59
C GLY A 49 20.10 -9.03 -17.23
N SER A 50 20.43 -9.92 -18.18
CA SER A 50 21.39 -11.02 -17.96
C SER A 50 22.75 -10.50 -17.46
N GLY A 51 22.95 -10.50 -16.15
CA GLY A 51 24.11 -9.90 -15.48
C GLY A 51 23.76 -9.20 -14.16
N ASP A 52 22.49 -8.86 -13.95
CA ASP A 52 22.07 -8.05 -12.82
C ASP A 52 21.35 -8.88 -11.74
N SER A 53 22.11 -9.24 -10.70
CA SER A 53 21.60 -10.05 -9.58
C SER A 53 20.87 -9.22 -8.53
N ALA A 54 20.84 -7.88 -8.66
CA ALA A 54 20.26 -6.99 -7.66
C ALA A 54 18.74 -7.02 -7.70
N ILE A 55 18.14 -7.08 -8.90
CA ILE A 55 16.70 -7.20 -9.11
C ILE A 55 16.37 -8.65 -9.45
N GLY A 56 16.16 -9.48 -8.43
CA GLY A 56 15.73 -10.86 -8.63
C GLY A 56 14.48 -10.95 -9.54
N SER A 57 14.31 -12.07 -10.24
CA SER A 57 13.10 -12.30 -11.05
C SER A 57 11.87 -12.40 -10.14
N HIS A 58 11.00 -11.40 -10.18
CA HIS A 58 9.73 -11.41 -9.44
C HIS A 58 8.56 -11.65 -10.41
N SER A 59 7.59 -12.42 -9.96
CA SER A 59 6.39 -12.76 -10.72
C SER A 59 5.17 -12.34 -9.92
N TYR A 60 4.51 -11.26 -10.35
CA TYR A 60 3.32 -10.73 -9.68
C TYR A 60 2.05 -11.35 -10.24
N SER A 61 1.24 -12.00 -9.40
CA SER A 61 -0.02 -12.62 -9.83
C SER A 61 -1.13 -11.62 -10.21
N GLY A 62 -0.91 -10.32 -9.96
CA GLY A 62 -1.76 -9.23 -10.38
C GLY A 62 -1.01 -7.90 -10.37
N GLY A 63 -1.26 -7.06 -11.36
CA GLY A 63 -0.64 -5.74 -11.47
C GLY A 63 -0.95 -5.05 -12.80
N TRP A 64 -0.86 -3.72 -12.80
CA TRP A 64 -1.41 -2.86 -13.84
C TRP A 64 -0.47 -1.66 -14.05
N VAL A 65 -0.24 -1.31 -15.30
CA VAL A 65 0.40 -0.04 -15.70
C VAL A 65 -0.67 1.03 -15.85
N GLY A 66 -0.39 2.24 -15.37
CA GLY A 66 -1.34 3.34 -15.39
C GLY A 66 -2.46 3.23 -14.34
N ALA A 67 -2.33 2.35 -13.34
CA ALA A 67 -3.27 2.30 -12.24
C ALA A 67 -2.96 3.38 -11.20
N ASP A 68 -4.03 4.03 -10.74
CA ASP A 68 -3.99 4.88 -9.57
C ASP A 68 -4.08 4.00 -8.33
N VAL A 69 -3.20 4.25 -7.36
CA VAL A 69 -3.21 3.53 -6.09
C VAL A 69 -3.96 4.34 -5.04
N SER A 70 -4.86 3.70 -4.32
CA SER A 70 -5.53 4.28 -3.15
C SER A 70 -5.37 3.38 -1.93
N TRP A 71 -5.48 3.96 -0.74
CA TRP A 71 -5.42 3.25 0.54
C TRP A 71 -6.76 3.40 1.27
N THR A 72 -7.31 2.29 1.73
CA THR A 72 -8.63 2.24 2.39
C THR A 72 -8.58 2.22 3.91
N GLY A 73 -7.39 2.30 4.52
CA GLY A 73 -7.26 2.33 5.96
C GLY A 73 -7.81 3.60 6.60
N ALA A 74 -8.37 3.44 7.80
CA ALA A 74 -8.87 4.55 8.60
C ALA A 74 -7.78 5.15 9.48
N GLY A 75 -7.81 6.47 9.66
CA GLY A 75 -6.89 7.19 10.53
C GLY A 75 -5.46 7.28 9.97
N THR A 76 -4.51 7.58 10.85
CA THR A 76 -3.09 7.63 10.52
C THR A 76 -2.54 6.20 10.45
N THR A 77 -2.00 5.81 9.29
CA THR A 77 -1.40 4.48 9.06
C THR A 77 0.11 4.62 8.90
N ALA A 78 0.88 3.76 9.56
CA ALA A 78 2.32 3.69 9.37
C ALA A 78 2.68 2.77 8.18
N PHE A 79 3.49 3.28 7.27
CA PHE A 79 3.96 2.59 6.07
C PHE A 79 5.47 2.41 6.14
N THR A 80 5.94 1.21 5.81
CA THR A 80 7.35 0.93 5.57
C THR A 80 7.56 0.86 4.06
N VAL A 81 8.40 1.75 3.55
CA VAL A 81 8.84 1.73 2.15
C VAL A 81 10.23 1.11 2.11
N GLU A 82 10.45 0.16 1.23
CA GLU A 82 11.71 -0.56 1.00
C GLU A 82 12.18 -0.33 -0.44
N PHE A 83 13.46 -0.01 -0.60
CA PHE A 83 14.08 0.08 -1.92
C PHE A 83 14.49 -1.32 -2.40
N LEU A 84 13.94 -1.76 -3.54
CA LEU A 84 14.18 -3.11 -4.07
C LEU A 84 15.39 -3.19 -5.00
N GLY A 85 15.91 -2.06 -5.46
CA GLY A 85 17.03 -1.98 -6.40
C GLY A 85 16.68 -1.23 -7.67
N GLU A 86 17.61 -1.27 -8.62
CA GLU A 86 17.57 -0.51 -9.88
C GLU A 86 18.41 -1.18 -10.96
N ASN A 87 18.11 -0.85 -12.22
CA ASN A 87 18.90 -1.13 -13.41
C ASN A 87 18.69 0.00 -14.42
N ALA A 88 19.00 1.22 -14.02
CA ALA A 88 18.76 2.39 -14.84
C ALA A 88 20.06 3.07 -15.28
N GLY A 89 20.04 3.58 -16.50
CA GLY A 89 21.09 4.48 -16.98
C GLY A 89 20.95 5.91 -16.43
N TRP A 90 19.77 6.29 -15.95
CA TRP A 90 19.45 7.63 -15.44
C TRP A 90 19.45 7.68 -13.91
N ASN A 91 19.50 8.88 -13.34
CA ASN A 91 19.33 9.05 -11.89
C ASN A 91 17.83 9.13 -11.57
N ASN A 92 17.29 8.08 -10.98
CA ASN A 92 15.91 7.94 -10.60
C ASN A 92 15.73 8.18 -9.11
N GLU A 93 14.66 8.89 -8.76
CA GLU A 93 14.30 9.21 -7.39
C GLU A 93 12.87 8.77 -7.08
N PHE A 94 12.65 8.28 -5.87
CA PHE A 94 11.32 7.94 -5.38
C PHE A 94 10.96 8.82 -4.18
N GLU A 95 9.80 9.46 -4.26
CA GLU A 95 9.20 10.22 -3.18
C GLU A 95 7.91 9.56 -2.71
N PHE A 96 7.78 9.41 -1.40
CA PHE A 96 6.56 8.95 -0.74
C PHE A 96 6.08 10.04 0.23
N ALA A 97 4.76 10.23 0.32
CA ALA A 97 4.13 11.34 1.04
C ALA A 97 4.38 12.76 0.47
N ILE A 98 4.86 12.87 -0.79
CA ILE A 98 5.14 14.09 -1.57
C ILE A 98 5.86 15.20 -0.77
N GLY A 99 7.17 15.38 -0.97
CA GLY A 99 7.87 16.50 -0.36
C GLY A 99 9.40 16.36 -0.28
N ASN A 100 9.92 15.14 -0.21
CA ASN A 100 11.36 14.85 -0.27
C ASN A 100 11.60 13.45 -0.86
N SER A 101 12.70 13.31 -1.61
CA SER A 101 13.24 12.02 -2.07
C SER A 101 13.62 11.17 -0.89
N ILE A 102 13.07 9.94 -0.84
CA ILE A 102 13.42 8.95 0.19
C ILE A 102 14.40 7.91 -0.35
N PHE A 103 14.40 7.66 -1.66
CA PHE A 103 15.34 6.78 -2.33
C PHE A 103 15.82 7.39 -3.64
N THR A 104 17.09 7.14 -3.95
CA THR A 104 17.70 7.46 -5.24
C THR A 104 18.45 6.22 -5.72
N ASN A 105 18.28 5.82 -6.97
CA ASN A 105 18.89 4.59 -7.49
C ASN A 105 20.43 4.58 -7.40
N ASN A 106 21.08 5.75 -7.53
CA ASN A 106 22.54 5.85 -7.51
C ASN A 106 23.21 5.92 -6.11
N SER A 107 22.43 6.02 -5.03
CA SER A 107 22.99 6.25 -3.68
C SER A 107 22.29 5.50 -2.56
N THR A 108 21.14 4.89 -2.84
CA THR A 108 20.40 4.07 -1.88
C THR A 108 20.77 2.61 -2.07
N ASP A 109 21.23 1.93 -1.01
CA ASP A 109 21.50 0.50 -1.06
C ASP A 109 20.19 -0.30 -1.12
N THR A 110 20.14 -1.38 -1.92
CA THR A 110 19.02 -2.33 -1.94
C THR A 110 18.71 -2.86 -0.53
N GLY A 111 17.42 -2.92 -0.20
CA GLY A 111 16.92 -3.33 1.12
C GLY A 111 16.86 -2.19 2.14
N THR A 112 17.27 -0.97 1.78
CA THR A 112 17.08 0.22 2.65
C THR A 112 15.59 0.46 2.87
N THR A 113 15.20 0.68 4.12
CA THR A 113 13.79 0.95 4.49
C THR A 113 13.60 2.31 5.15
N VAL A 114 12.49 2.99 4.82
CA VAL A 114 12.03 4.22 5.48
C VAL A 114 10.62 4.00 6.00
N THR A 115 10.35 4.39 7.24
CA THR A 115 9.00 4.36 7.81
C THR A 115 8.42 5.76 7.88
N THR A 116 7.19 5.94 7.39
CA THR A 116 6.43 7.18 7.50
C THR A 116 4.99 6.90 7.92
N SER A 117 4.22 7.95 8.19
CA SER A 117 2.80 7.83 8.51
C SER A 117 1.98 8.78 7.65
N LEU A 118 0.88 8.29 7.09
CA LEU A 118 -0.05 9.06 6.27
C LEU A 118 -1.45 9.00 6.86
N ASN A 119 -2.21 10.09 6.70
CA ASN A 119 -3.62 10.07 7.05
C ASN A 119 -4.44 9.39 5.94
N SER A 120 -5.62 8.90 6.29
CA SER A 120 -6.57 8.37 5.33
C SER A 120 -6.84 9.36 4.20
N GLY A 121 -6.76 8.91 2.95
CA GLY A 121 -6.98 9.74 1.75
C GLY A 121 -5.72 10.42 1.20
N GLU A 122 -4.61 10.43 1.95
CA GLU A 122 -3.32 10.97 1.51
C GLU A 122 -2.41 9.83 1.04
N PHE A 123 -2.66 9.26 -0.14
CA PHE A 123 -1.72 8.30 -0.74
C PHE A 123 -1.04 8.90 -1.97
N GLY A 124 0.03 9.65 -1.71
CA GLY A 124 0.81 10.35 -2.72
C GLY A 124 2.22 9.80 -2.83
N PHE A 125 2.62 9.42 -4.04
CA PHE A 125 4.00 9.11 -4.38
C PHE A 125 4.31 9.63 -5.78
N LYS A 126 5.60 9.76 -6.08
CA LYS A 126 6.09 10.03 -7.44
C LYS A 126 7.46 9.43 -7.65
N PHE A 127 7.74 9.14 -8.91
CA PHE A 127 9.08 8.89 -9.41
C PHE A 127 9.56 10.12 -10.18
N LEU A 128 10.85 10.43 -10.04
CA LEU A 128 11.53 11.44 -10.83
C LEU A 128 12.62 10.72 -11.62
N ALA A 129 12.57 10.85 -12.94
CA ALA A 129 13.56 10.32 -13.87
C ALA A 129 14.44 11.46 -14.37
N ASN A 130 15.76 11.36 -14.21
CA ASN A 130 16.70 12.43 -14.58
C ASN A 130 17.79 11.96 -15.56
N GLY A 131 17.50 12.12 -16.85
CA GLY A 131 18.42 11.91 -17.97
C GLY A 131 19.05 13.18 -18.54
N GLY A 132 19.08 14.28 -17.78
CA GLY A 132 19.48 15.61 -18.24
C GLY A 132 18.34 16.63 -18.32
N SER A 133 17.09 16.17 -18.19
CA SER A 133 15.92 16.99 -17.85
C SER A 133 15.02 16.15 -16.95
N GLN A 134 14.59 16.72 -15.83
CA GLN A 134 13.80 15.99 -14.85
C GLN A 134 12.37 15.81 -15.35
N VAL A 135 11.94 14.56 -15.47
CA VAL A 135 10.55 14.19 -15.79
C VAL A 135 9.97 13.46 -14.59
N THR A 136 8.68 13.66 -14.31
CA THR A 136 8.02 13.10 -13.13
C THR A 136 6.80 12.32 -13.53
N VAL A 137 6.63 11.15 -12.93
CA VAL A 137 5.38 10.39 -12.95
C VAL A 137 4.86 10.26 -11.52
N THR A 138 3.61 10.65 -11.30
CA THR A 138 2.96 10.60 -9.99
C THR A 138 1.89 9.52 -9.98
N ASN A 139 1.45 9.12 -8.78
CA ASN A 139 0.37 8.16 -8.59
C ASN A 139 -0.85 8.40 -9.51
N PHE A 140 -1.23 9.67 -9.74
CA PHE A 140 -2.42 10.06 -10.51
C PHE A 140 -2.13 10.58 -11.92
N THR A 141 -0.89 10.47 -12.38
CA THR A 141 -0.48 10.87 -13.74
C THR A 141 0.19 9.74 -14.50
N ASN A 142 0.07 8.50 -13.98
CA ASN A 142 0.61 7.31 -14.61
C ASN A 142 -0.23 6.98 -15.86
N LEU A 143 0.42 6.94 -17.02
CA LEU A 143 -0.28 6.68 -18.27
C LEU A 143 -0.38 5.16 -18.52
N SER A 144 -1.54 4.69 -18.97
CA SER A 144 -1.76 3.27 -19.29
C SER A 144 -1.35 2.89 -20.72
N ASN A 145 -0.86 3.84 -21.52
CA ASN A 145 -0.59 3.64 -22.94
C ASN A 145 0.91 3.62 -23.24
N PHE A 146 1.44 2.41 -23.44
CA PHE A 146 2.80 2.13 -23.89
C PHE A 146 3.13 2.67 -25.29
N ASP A 147 2.14 2.81 -26.17
CA ASP A 147 2.38 2.98 -27.61
C ASP A 147 2.88 4.39 -28.01
N ARG A 148 3.12 5.31 -27.07
CA ARG A 148 3.26 6.73 -27.44
C ARG A 148 4.34 7.60 -26.81
N ARG A 149 5.21 7.21 -25.86
CA ARG A 149 6.16 8.21 -25.28
C ARG A 149 7.49 7.67 -24.72
N PRO A 150 8.55 8.52 -24.78
CA PRO A 150 9.75 8.46 -23.93
C PRO A 150 9.48 9.16 -22.58
N ALA A 151 8.37 8.83 -21.92
CA ALA A 151 8.02 9.43 -20.63
C ALA A 151 7.92 8.33 -19.56
N PRO A 152 8.40 8.59 -18.34
CA PRO A 152 8.44 7.60 -17.30
C PRO A 152 7.02 7.12 -16.97
N ILE A 153 6.89 5.81 -16.78
CA ILE A 153 5.66 5.12 -16.39
C ILE A 153 5.99 4.14 -15.29
N PHE A 154 5.00 3.71 -14.52
CA PHE A 154 5.24 2.65 -13.53
C PHE A 154 4.20 1.55 -13.62
N PHE A 155 4.66 0.34 -13.33
CA PHE A 155 3.81 -0.80 -13.02
C PHE A 155 3.50 -0.82 -11.52
N SER A 156 2.28 -1.20 -11.17
CA SER A 156 1.85 -1.36 -9.78
C SER A 156 1.23 -2.73 -9.56
N ALA A 157 1.57 -3.38 -8.45
CA ALA A 157 1.04 -4.68 -8.05
C ALA A 157 0.73 -4.68 -6.56
N THR A 158 -0.30 -5.43 -6.16
CA THR A 158 -0.61 -5.63 -4.74
C THR A 158 -0.53 -7.11 -4.37
N GLU A 159 -0.05 -7.38 -3.16
CA GLU A 159 0.08 -8.72 -2.59
C GLU A 159 -0.45 -8.74 -1.15
N ASP A 160 -0.41 -9.91 -0.50
CA ASP A 160 -0.81 -10.11 0.90
C ASP A 160 -2.22 -9.58 1.21
N ASN A 161 -3.19 -9.90 0.35
CA ASN A 161 -4.57 -9.40 0.43
C ASN A 161 -4.66 -7.86 0.40
N GLY A 162 -3.69 -7.20 -0.24
CA GLY A 162 -3.64 -5.76 -0.41
C GLY A 162 -2.88 -5.01 0.68
N SER A 163 -2.22 -5.66 1.64
CA SER A 163 -1.37 -4.94 2.61
C SER A 163 0.01 -4.56 2.08
N LEU A 164 0.39 -5.15 0.94
CA LEU A 164 1.67 -4.91 0.26
C LEU A 164 1.39 -4.34 -1.12
N LEU A 165 2.11 -3.28 -1.46
CA LEU A 165 2.16 -2.66 -2.79
C LEU A 165 3.59 -2.72 -3.30
N VAL A 166 3.77 -3.10 -4.55
CA VAL A 166 5.04 -2.97 -5.26
C VAL A 166 4.87 -2.04 -6.44
N LEU A 167 5.84 -1.16 -6.62
CA LEU A 167 5.92 -0.25 -7.75
C LEU A 167 7.25 -0.48 -8.47
N TRP A 168 7.19 -0.52 -9.79
CA TRP A 168 8.33 -0.69 -10.68
C TRP A 168 8.31 0.41 -11.72
N LEU A 169 9.36 1.22 -11.74
CA LEU A 169 9.55 2.31 -12.69
C LEU A 169 10.13 1.77 -13.99
N ASP A 170 9.60 2.29 -15.09
CA ASP A 170 10.26 2.39 -16.37
C ASP A 170 10.53 3.89 -16.57
N ASP A 171 11.80 4.28 -16.59
CA ASP A 171 12.22 5.68 -16.69
C ASP A 171 12.22 6.19 -18.14
N SER A 172 12.05 5.26 -19.09
CA SER A 172 11.98 5.41 -20.54
C SER A 172 13.20 6.11 -21.17
N GLY A 173 14.39 5.80 -20.65
CA GLY A 173 15.69 6.35 -20.98
C GLY A 173 16.12 6.33 -22.46
N ALA A 174 17.30 5.78 -22.76
CA ALA A 174 17.93 5.87 -24.10
C ALA A 174 17.31 4.93 -25.16
N GLY A 175 16.05 4.58 -25.02
CA GLY A 175 15.29 3.71 -25.91
C GLY A 175 14.01 3.23 -25.23
N PRO A 176 13.06 2.66 -25.97
CA PRO A 176 11.94 1.94 -25.39
C PRO A 176 12.44 0.56 -24.93
N ASP A 177 12.98 0.45 -23.72
CA ASP A 177 12.84 -0.77 -22.93
C ASP A 177 11.47 -0.74 -22.23
N THR A 178 11.00 -1.93 -21.87
CA THR A 178 9.65 -2.13 -21.29
C THR A 178 9.72 -3.16 -20.16
N ASP A 179 10.90 -3.29 -19.56
CA ASP A 179 11.23 -4.28 -18.55
C ASP A 179 11.01 -3.78 -17.11
N PHE A 180 10.70 -2.48 -16.93
CA PHE A 180 10.33 -1.87 -15.65
C PHE A 180 11.33 -2.17 -14.52
N ASN A 181 12.61 -2.27 -14.84
CA ASN A 181 13.65 -2.58 -13.86
C ASN A 181 14.46 -1.34 -13.45
N ASP A 182 14.11 -0.16 -13.94
CA ASP A 182 14.85 1.09 -13.68
C ASP A 182 14.81 1.52 -12.21
N MET A 183 13.74 1.21 -11.49
CA MET A 183 13.64 1.42 -10.04
C MET A 183 12.51 0.61 -9.42
N GLY A 184 12.81 -0.18 -8.39
CA GLY A 184 11.81 -0.95 -7.64
C GLY A 184 11.61 -0.44 -6.22
N VAL A 185 10.35 -0.33 -5.78
CA VAL A 185 10.02 -0.04 -4.37
C VAL A 185 8.87 -0.91 -3.88
N ARG A 186 8.97 -1.35 -2.63
CA ARG A 186 7.91 -2.07 -1.91
C ARG A 186 7.38 -1.22 -0.79
N ILE A 187 6.06 -1.16 -0.65
CA ILE A 187 5.37 -0.40 0.38
C ILE A 187 4.48 -1.36 1.15
N THR A 188 4.77 -1.52 2.43
CA THR A 188 3.99 -2.35 3.35
C THR A 188 3.27 -1.46 4.33
N ALA A 189 1.95 -1.58 4.40
CA ALA A 189 1.17 -0.93 5.43
C ALA A 189 1.23 -1.76 6.72
N SER A 190 1.76 -1.18 7.79
CA SER A 190 1.66 -1.80 9.11
C SER A 190 0.31 -1.48 9.72
N ALA A 191 -0.37 -2.50 10.24
CA ALA A 191 -1.58 -2.28 11.02
C ALA A 191 -1.20 -1.47 12.27
N VAL A 192 -1.67 -0.23 12.35
CA VAL A 192 -1.50 0.56 13.57
C VAL A 192 -2.31 -0.11 14.66
N PRO A 193 -1.71 -0.45 15.81
CA PRO A 193 -2.43 -1.10 16.90
C PRO A 193 -3.69 -0.31 17.24
N ILE A 194 -4.83 -1.00 17.28
CA ILE A 194 -6.11 -0.39 17.63
C ILE A 194 -5.89 0.32 18.98
N PRO A 195 -6.23 1.62 19.10
CA PRO A 195 -6.06 2.34 20.34
C PRO A 195 -6.65 1.52 21.48
N ALA A 196 -5.99 1.51 22.64
CA ALA A 196 -6.45 0.81 23.85
C ALA A 196 -7.85 1.23 24.34
N ALA A 197 -8.54 2.10 23.60
CA ALA A 197 -9.93 2.48 23.73
C ALA A 197 -10.88 1.28 23.85
N LEU A 198 -10.64 0.15 23.19
CA LEU A 198 -11.50 -1.03 23.34
C LEU A 198 -11.36 -1.68 24.72
N PRO A 199 -10.15 -2.05 25.19
CA PRO A 199 -9.94 -2.45 26.58
C PRO A 199 -10.42 -1.40 27.60
N LEU A 200 -10.19 -0.11 27.35
CA LEU A 200 -10.66 0.99 28.19
C LEU A 200 -12.19 1.07 28.24
N PHE A 201 -12.86 0.95 27.11
CA PHE A 201 -14.32 0.95 27.03
C PHE A 201 -14.90 -0.27 27.74
N MET A 202 -14.34 -1.46 27.53
CA MET A 202 -14.79 -2.69 28.19
C MET A 202 -14.56 -2.64 29.70
N SER A 203 -13.43 -2.11 30.16
CA SER A 203 -13.15 -1.92 31.59
C SER A 203 -14.06 -0.86 32.22
N ALA A 204 -14.37 0.22 31.51
CA ALA A 204 -15.33 1.21 31.96
C ALA A 204 -16.74 0.61 32.08
N LEU A 205 -17.17 -0.18 31.09
CA LEU A 205 -18.47 -0.84 31.11
C LEU A 205 -18.59 -1.87 32.25
N ALA A 206 -17.53 -2.65 32.47
CA ALA A 206 -17.43 -3.58 33.59
C ALA A 206 -17.45 -2.86 34.95
N GLY A 207 -16.70 -1.76 35.08
CA GLY A 207 -16.67 -0.91 36.27
C GLY A 207 -18.03 -0.30 36.59
N LEU A 208 -18.74 0.20 35.58
CA LEU A 208 -20.08 0.76 35.72
C LEU A 208 -21.10 -0.32 36.11
N GLY A 209 -21.01 -1.50 35.49
CA GLY A 209 -21.84 -2.66 35.84
C GLY A 209 -21.64 -3.12 37.29
N PHE A 210 -20.39 -3.17 37.76
CA PHE A 210 -20.06 -3.52 39.14
C PHE A 210 -20.54 -2.48 40.15
N ALA A 211 -20.40 -1.19 39.85
CA ALA A 211 -20.91 -0.11 40.68
C ALA A 211 -22.45 -0.17 40.79
N GLY A 212 -23.14 -0.43 39.68
CA GLY A 212 -24.59 -0.63 39.66
C GLY A 212 -25.04 -1.84 40.48
N TYR A 213 -24.28 -2.95 40.42
CA TYR A 213 -24.54 -4.14 41.23
C TYR A 213 -24.44 -3.87 42.74
N ARG A 214 -23.39 -3.15 43.19
CA ARG A 214 -23.22 -2.83 44.61
C ARG A 214 -24.38 -1.99 45.17
N ARG A 215 -24.91 -1.03 44.40
CA ARG A 215 -26.03 -0.17 44.84
C ARG A 215 -27.35 -0.93 45.04
N ARG A 216 -27.54 -2.08 44.42
CA ARG A 216 -28.76 -2.89 44.60
C ARG A 216 -28.68 -3.86 45.78
N LYS A 217 -27.48 -4.05 46.34
CA LYS A 217 -27.24 -4.94 47.49
C LYS A 217 -27.15 -4.19 48.83
N ALA A 218 -26.89 -2.89 48.80
CA ALA A 218 -27.03 -1.99 49.95
C ALA A 218 -28.47 -1.50 50.03
#